data_AF-A0A1H1V6A1-F1
#
_entry.id   AF-A0A1H1V6A1-F1
#
_cell.length_a   1.000
_cell.length_b   1.000
_cell.length_c   1.000
_cell.angle_alpha   90.00
_cell.angle_beta   90.00
_cell.angle_gamma   90.00
#
_symmetry.space_group_name_H-M   'P 1'
#
loop_
_entity.id
_entity.type
_entity.pdbx_description
1 polymer ?
#
loop_
_entity_poly.entity_id
_entity_poly.type
_entity_poly.pdbx_seq_one_letter_code
_entity_poly.pdbx_strand_id
1 'polypeptide(L)'
;MALFGLRVFDESGQLAMDTNSFTYQVIWQGVIDFSGPTPSYTISIPGFNPANCVFMIIPTRAQDVQPSENDSSGNIRAYPYVTTSVGQVVVLPKNPSSSASTLQSRVVSKAYAIRFST
;
A
#
# COMPACT_ATOMS: atom_id res chain seq x y z
N MET A 1 -21.23 -8.16 22.53
CA MET A 1 -20.11 -7.97 21.58
C MET A 1 -19.94 -9.29 20.85
N ALA A 2 -20.27 -9.35 19.56
CA ALA A 2 -20.16 -10.59 18.81
C ALA A 2 -18.73 -10.72 18.29
N LEU A 3 -18.05 -11.81 18.67
CA LEU A 3 -16.75 -12.20 18.13
C LEU A 3 -17.00 -13.19 17.01
N PHE A 4 -16.47 -12.90 15.83
CA PHE A 4 -16.56 -13.75 14.64
C PHE A 4 -15.15 -14.21 14.27
N GLY A 5 -14.93 -15.52 14.17
CA GLY A 5 -13.64 -16.10 13.81
C GLY A 5 -13.74 -17.61 13.62
N LEU A 6 -12.84 -18.16 12.80
CA LEU A 6 -12.75 -19.59 12.53
C LEU A 6 -11.46 -20.14 13.15
N ARG A 7 -11.58 -21.23 13.92
CA ARG A 7 -10.46 -22.02 14.41
C ARG A 7 -10.60 -23.43 13.86
N VAL A 8 -9.52 -23.97 13.32
CA VAL A 8 -9.42 -25.35 12.87
C VAL A 8 -8.53 -26.09 13.84
N PHE A 9 -8.99 -27.26 14.28
CA PHE A 9 -8.22 -28.16 15.11
C PHE A 9 -7.86 -29.40 14.28
N ASP A 10 -6.68 -29.98 14.52
CA ASP A 10 -6.29 -31.24 13.90
C ASP A 10 -6.96 -32.44 14.59
N GLU A 11 -6.67 -33.65 14.08
CA GLU A 11 -7.17 -34.91 14.62
C GLU A 11 -6.72 -35.20 16.07
N SER A 12 -5.67 -34.54 16.54
CA SER A 12 -5.14 -34.63 17.90
C SER A 12 -5.75 -33.60 18.84
N GLY A 13 -6.68 -32.77 18.36
CA GLY A 13 -7.30 -31.67 19.10
C GLY A 13 -6.38 -30.46 19.30
N GLN A 14 -5.25 -30.40 18.59
CA GLN A 14 -4.36 -29.23 18.63
C GLN A 14 -4.86 -28.15 17.66
N LEU A 15 -4.56 -26.89 17.97
CA LEU A 15 -4.93 -25.77 17.11
C LEU A 15 -4.08 -25.80 15.83
N ALA A 16 -4.73 -26.07 14.69
CA ALA A 16 -4.07 -26.17 13.39
C ALA A 16 -4.14 -24.85 12.59
N MET A 17 -5.22 -24.08 12.75
CA MET A 17 -5.37 -22.77 12.10
C MET A 17 -6.27 -21.86 12.94
N ASP A 18 -5.89 -20.60 13.07
CA ASP A 18 -6.68 -19.54 13.70
C ASP A 18 -6.57 -18.23 12.92
N THR A 19 -7.12 -17.15 13.48
CA THR A 19 -7.03 -15.80 12.91
C THR A 19 -5.60 -15.24 12.82
N ASN A 20 -4.64 -15.83 13.54
CA ASN A 20 -3.22 -15.48 13.44
C ASN A 20 -2.49 -16.36 12.39
N SER A 21 -3.13 -17.44 11.95
CA SER A 21 -2.63 -18.38 10.95
C SER A 21 -2.99 -17.99 9.52
N PHE A 22 -3.72 -16.88 9.32
CA PHE A 22 -4.03 -16.36 8.00
C PHE A 22 -2.74 -15.98 7.26
N THR A 23 -2.63 -16.42 6.00
CA THR A 23 -1.48 -16.13 5.15
C THR A 23 -1.37 -14.63 4.82
N TYR A 24 -2.47 -13.88 4.83
CA TYR A 24 -2.50 -12.44 4.56
C TYR A 24 -3.50 -11.70 5.47
N GLN A 25 -3.07 -10.57 6.04
CA GLN A 25 -3.88 -9.70 6.89
C GLN A 25 -3.70 -8.24 6.48
N VAL A 26 -4.79 -7.53 6.19
CA VAL A 26 -4.75 -6.06 6.01
C VAL A 26 -4.61 -5.40 7.39
N ILE A 27 -3.49 -4.71 7.62
CA ILE A 27 -3.18 -4.03 8.88
C ILE A 27 -3.37 -2.51 8.80
N TRP A 28 -3.50 -1.98 7.58
CA TRP A 28 -3.84 -0.58 7.35
C TRP A 28 -4.47 -0.41 5.96
N GLN A 29 -5.37 0.57 5.85
CA GLN A 29 -5.93 1.02 4.58
C GLN A 29 -6.14 2.54 4.59
N GLY A 30 -5.99 3.18 3.43
CA GLY A 30 -6.21 4.61 3.29
C GLY A 30 -6.27 5.09 1.85
N VAL A 31 -6.43 6.39 1.67
CA VAL A 31 -6.40 7.07 0.37
C VAL A 31 -5.12 7.89 0.27
N ILE A 32 -4.47 7.81 -0.89
CA ILE A 32 -3.32 8.62 -1.27
C ILE A 32 -3.77 9.49 -2.45
N ASP A 33 -3.79 10.80 -2.23
CA ASP A 33 -4.23 11.77 -3.23
C ASP A 33 -3.08 12.72 -3.60
N PHE A 34 -2.56 12.57 -4.82
CA PHE A 34 -1.58 13.47 -5.41
C PHE A 34 -2.18 14.35 -6.52
N SER A 35 -3.50 14.44 -6.64
CA SER A 35 -4.13 15.33 -7.62
C SER A 35 -3.88 16.81 -7.34
N GLY A 36 -3.54 17.16 -6.09
CA GLY A 36 -3.14 18.51 -5.66
C GLY A 36 -1.63 18.68 -5.42
N PRO A 37 -1.21 19.73 -4.68
CA PRO A 37 0.20 20.06 -4.44
C PRO A 37 0.86 19.23 -3.32
N THR A 38 0.24 18.12 -2.89
CA THR A 38 0.72 17.31 -1.76
C THR A 38 2.15 16.81 -2.00
N PRO A 39 3.12 17.18 -1.13
CA PRO A 39 4.52 16.86 -1.38
C PRO A 39 4.88 15.41 -1.02
N SER A 40 4.24 14.85 0.00
CA SER A 40 4.50 13.50 0.51
C SER A 40 3.39 13.05 1.47
N TYR A 41 3.34 11.74 1.72
CA TYR A 41 2.62 11.14 2.84
C TYR A 41 3.60 10.37 3.72
N THR A 42 3.58 10.65 5.03
CA THR A 42 4.27 9.84 6.04
C THR A 42 3.21 9.14 6.87
N ILE A 43 3.14 7.82 6.76
CA ILE A 43 2.07 7.00 7.29
C ILE A 43 2.62 6.13 8.42
N SER A 44 2.14 6.34 9.64
CA SER A 44 2.45 5.49 10.79
C SER A 44 1.54 4.27 10.78
N ILE A 45 2.13 3.08 10.65
CA ILE A 45 1.42 1.80 10.58
C ILE A 45 1.98 0.88 11.67
N PRO A 46 1.38 0.86 12.87
CA PRO A 46 1.81 -0.02 13.96
C PRO A 46 1.87 -1.48 13.52
N GLY A 47 3.01 -2.13 13.75
CA GLY A 47 3.22 -3.53 13.37
C GLY A 47 3.54 -3.77 11.89
N PHE A 48 3.77 -2.73 11.09
CA PHE A 48 4.36 -2.87 9.76
C PHE A 48 5.85 -3.23 9.88
N ASN A 49 6.29 -4.28 9.19
CA ASN A 49 7.70 -4.63 9.07
C ASN A 49 7.97 -5.06 7.61
N PRO A 50 8.88 -4.38 6.89
CA PRO A 50 9.19 -4.74 5.49
C PRO A 50 9.60 -6.21 5.28
N ALA A 51 10.04 -6.91 6.33
CA ALA A 51 10.39 -8.33 6.26
C ALA A 51 9.18 -9.26 6.03
N ASN A 52 7.99 -8.86 6.46
CA ASN A 52 6.77 -9.68 6.38
C ASN A 52 5.51 -8.88 6.05
N CYS A 53 5.67 -7.66 5.53
CA CYS A 53 4.58 -6.79 5.12
C CYS A 53 4.86 -6.20 3.74
N VAL A 54 3.81 -6.08 2.93
CA VAL A 54 3.82 -5.34 1.67
C VAL A 54 2.95 -4.11 1.78
N PHE A 55 3.35 -3.03 1.10
CA PHE A 55 2.52 -1.84 0.92
C PHE A 55 2.10 -1.75 -0.55
N MET A 56 0.79 -1.79 -0.79
CA MET A 56 0.21 -1.80 -2.12
C MET A 56 -0.51 -0.47 -2.38
N ILE A 57 -0.33 0.09 -3.57
CA ILE A 57 -1.06 1.27 -4.04
C ILE A 57 -1.83 0.85 -5.30
N ILE A 58 -3.15 1.07 -5.27
CA ILE A 58 -4.07 0.73 -6.35
C ILE A 58 -4.75 2.02 -6.81
N PRO A 59 -4.52 2.49 -8.06
CA PRO A 59 -5.26 3.61 -8.60
C PRO A 59 -6.76 3.35 -8.59
N THR A 60 -7.54 4.39 -8.28
CA THR A 60 -9.00 4.27 -8.15
C THR A 60 -9.77 4.84 -9.33
N ARG A 61 -9.10 5.57 -10.21
CA ARG A 61 -9.71 6.28 -11.33
C ARG A 61 -9.19 5.70 -12.63
N ALA A 62 -10.07 5.48 -13.60
CA ALA A 62 -9.68 4.91 -14.91
C ALA A 62 -8.68 5.81 -15.64
N GLN A 63 -8.80 7.14 -15.48
CA GLN A 63 -7.81 8.07 -16.04
C GLN A 63 -6.43 7.97 -15.38
N ASP A 64 -6.27 7.30 -14.24
CA ASP A 64 -4.98 7.10 -13.57
C ASP A 64 -4.31 5.77 -13.99
N VAL A 65 -5.08 4.84 -14.58
CA VAL A 65 -4.61 3.54 -15.10
C VAL A 65 -4.54 3.63 -16.63
N GLN A 66 -3.36 3.77 -17.22
CA GLN A 66 -3.26 4.01 -18.67
C GLN A 66 -2.18 3.24 -19.42
N PRO A 67 -2.37 3.09 -20.76
CA PRO A 67 -1.60 2.15 -21.57
C PRO A 67 -0.19 2.62 -21.97
N SER A 68 0.16 3.90 -21.87
CA SER A 68 1.54 4.37 -22.13
C SER A 68 1.89 5.71 -21.47
N GLU A 69 3.20 5.95 -21.31
CA GLU A 69 3.77 7.24 -20.92
C GLU A 69 3.54 8.29 -22.04
N ASN A 70 3.42 9.57 -21.68
CA ASN A 70 3.14 10.74 -22.57
C ASN A 70 1.70 10.88 -23.12
N ASP A 71 0.73 11.17 -22.24
CA ASP A 71 -0.57 11.72 -22.65
C ASP A 71 -0.47 13.24 -22.85
N SER A 72 -1.16 13.76 -23.87
CA SER A 72 -1.43 15.17 -24.20
C SER A 72 -1.80 16.09 -23.02
N SER A 73 -2.21 15.54 -21.88
CA SER A 73 -2.47 16.28 -20.63
C SER A 73 -1.23 16.60 -19.80
N GLY A 74 -0.01 16.26 -20.24
CA GLY A 74 1.24 16.60 -19.54
C GLY A 74 1.52 15.73 -18.31
N ASN A 75 0.86 14.58 -18.17
CA ASN A 75 1.12 13.62 -17.10
C ASN A 75 2.25 12.65 -17.50
N ILE A 76 3.34 12.63 -16.73
CA ILE A 76 4.27 11.49 -16.71
C ILE A 76 3.72 10.53 -15.67
N ARG A 77 3.08 9.45 -16.12
CA ARG A 77 2.31 8.51 -15.29
C ARG A 77 3.23 7.51 -14.56
N ALA A 78 4.21 8.02 -13.82
CA ALA A 78 4.99 7.20 -12.89
C ALA A 78 4.17 6.93 -11.62
N TYR A 79 4.18 5.68 -11.14
CA TYR A 79 3.58 5.37 -9.84
C TYR A 79 4.33 6.08 -8.71
N PRO A 80 3.63 6.44 -7.61
CA PRO A 80 4.26 7.04 -6.45
C PRO A 80 5.47 6.24 -5.98
N TYR A 81 6.52 6.94 -5.59
CA TYR A 81 7.70 6.31 -5.01
C TYR A 81 7.44 5.99 -3.54
N VAL A 82 7.70 4.75 -3.14
CA VAL A 82 7.42 4.27 -1.79
C VAL A 82 8.72 3.87 -1.10
N THR A 83 8.93 4.35 0.11
CA THR A 83 9.94 3.82 1.03
C THR A 83 9.26 3.28 2.27
N THR A 84 9.81 2.18 2.79
CA THR A 84 9.23 1.49 3.93
C THR A 84 10.28 1.35 5.04
N SER A 85 9.82 1.39 6.27
CA SER A 85 10.61 1.15 7.47
C SER A 85 9.72 0.48 8.53
N VAL A 86 10.31 -0.02 9.61
CA VAL A 86 9.51 -0.63 10.69
C VAL A 86 8.55 0.42 11.26
N GLY A 87 7.26 0.12 11.24
CA GLY A 87 6.19 0.98 11.74
C GLY A 87 5.79 2.15 10.84
N GLN A 88 6.41 2.32 9.66
CA GLN A 88 6.18 3.50 8.82
C GLN A 88 6.32 3.21 7.33
N VAL A 89 5.50 3.91 6.54
CA VAL A 89 5.62 4.00 5.08
C VAL A 89 5.65 5.47 4.67
N VAL A 90 6.55 5.83 3.77
CA VAL A 90 6.60 7.16 3.16
C VAL A 90 6.30 7.02 1.66
N VAL A 91 5.39 7.86 1.18
CA VAL A 91 4.99 7.89 -0.23
C VAL A 91 5.27 9.27 -0.79
N LEU A 92 5.99 9.32 -1.91
CA LEU A 92 6.35 10.53 -2.64
C LEU A 92 5.71 10.51 -4.03
N PRO A 93 5.29 11.67 -4.57
CA PRO A 93 4.69 11.73 -5.89
C PRO A 93 5.73 11.55 -7.01
N LYS A 94 7.02 11.55 -6.70
CA LYS A 94 8.11 11.20 -7.62
C LYS A 94 9.31 10.62 -6.86
N ASN A 95 10.20 9.95 -7.58
CA ASN A 95 11.45 9.49 -7.01
C ASN A 95 12.31 10.70 -6.54
N PRO A 96 12.83 10.72 -5.30
CA PRO A 96 13.66 11.81 -4.80
C PRO A 96 14.97 12.01 -5.59
N SER A 97 15.43 11.04 -6.37
CA SER A 97 16.58 11.20 -7.26
C SER A 97 16.24 11.81 -8.63
N SER A 98 14.95 12.02 -8.93
CA SER A 98 14.52 12.63 -10.19
C SER A 98 14.91 14.10 -10.28
N SER A 99 15.16 14.58 -11.50
CA SER A 99 15.48 15.99 -11.74
C SER A 99 14.37 16.94 -11.26
N ALA A 100 14.73 18.21 -11.06
CA ALA A 100 13.75 19.25 -10.74
C ALA A 100 12.68 19.42 -11.84
N SER A 101 13.08 19.22 -13.11
CA SER A 101 12.18 19.27 -14.28
C SER A 101 11.27 18.05 -14.43
N THR A 102 11.51 16.98 -13.67
CA THR A 102 10.64 15.81 -13.67
C THR A 102 9.32 16.15 -12.99
N LEU A 103 8.22 16.08 -13.75
CA LEU A 103 6.87 16.24 -13.24
C LEU A 103 6.55 15.10 -12.27
N GLN A 104 5.62 15.34 -11.35
CA GLN A 104 5.27 14.34 -10.34
C GLN A 104 3.97 13.64 -10.73
N SER A 105 3.77 12.44 -10.17
CA SER A 105 2.53 11.69 -10.25
C SER A 105 1.35 12.53 -9.75
N ARG A 106 0.19 12.35 -10.38
CA ARG A 106 -1.07 13.03 -10.06
C ARG A 106 -2.20 12.06 -9.71
N VAL A 107 -1.85 10.81 -9.43
CA VAL A 107 -2.81 9.73 -9.23
C VAL A 107 -3.59 9.88 -7.92
N VAL A 108 -4.81 9.34 -7.91
CA VAL A 108 -5.58 9.13 -6.69
C VAL A 108 -5.84 7.64 -6.49
N SER A 109 -5.35 7.14 -5.37
CA SER A 109 -5.20 5.70 -5.13
C SER A 109 -5.72 5.29 -3.77
N LYS A 110 -6.22 4.05 -3.67
CA LYS A 110 -6.33 3.36 -2.39
C LYS A 110 -5.01 2.68 -2.10
N ALA A 111 -4.61 2.70 -0.84
CA ALA A 111 -3.42 2.03 -0.38
C ALA A 111 -3.73 1.07 0.75
N TYR A 112 -2.97 -0.02 0.81
CA TYR A 112 -3.14 -1.10 1.76
C TYR A 112 -1.78 -1.53 2.30
N ALA A 113 -1.68 -1.76 3.60
CA ALA A 113 -0.57 -2.51 4.17
C ALA A 113 -1.06 -3.92 4.51
N ILE A 114 -0.38 -4.92 3.97
CA ILE A 114 -0.76 -6.32 4.11
C ILE A 114 0.41 -7.04 4.77
N ARG A 115 0.17 -7.60 5.96
CA ARG A 115 1.08 -8.54 6.60
C ARG A 115 0.85 -9.92 6.01
N PHE A 116 1.92 -10.66 5.77
CA PHE A 116 1.84 -12.08 5.41
C PHE A 116 2.55 -12.94 6.44
N SER A 117 2.02 -14.14 6.70
CA SER A 117 2.71 -15.15 7.51
C SER A 117 3.72 -15.87 6.62
N THR A 118 4.99 -15.88 7.02
CA THR A 118 5.99 -16.84 6.51
C THR A 118 5.91 -18.13 7.29
#